data_AF-A0A655FZW4-F1
#
_entry.id   AF-A0A655FZW4-F1
#
_cell.length_a   1.000
_cell.length_b   1.000
_cell.length_c   1.000
_cell.angle_alpha   90.00
_cell.angle_beta   90.00
_cell.angle_gamma   90.00
#
_symmetry.space_group_name_H-M   'P 1'
#
loop_
_entity.id
_entity.type
_entity.pdbx_description
1 polymer ?
#
loop_
_entity_poly.entity_id
_entity_poly.type
_entity_poly.pdbx_seq_one_letter_code
_entity_poly.pdbx_strand_id
1 'polypeptide(L)'
;MAGQLWDLSGWTEAGHRLLGDMAAATDMPGRFVVAAAMVRHLLTDPMLPAELLPADWPGAGLRAAYHDFATAMAKRRDATQLLEVT
;
A
#
# COMPACT_ATOMS: atom_id res chain seq x y z
N MET A 1 -1.74 10.24 25.63
CA MET A 1 -2.27 10.57 24.28
C MET A 1 -1.76 9.52 23.28
N ALA A 2 -2.47 9.27 22.16
CA ALA A 2 -2.15 8.17 21.24
C ALA A 2 -0.68 8.12 20.76
N GLY A 3 -0.03 9.28 20.54
CA GLY A 3 1.40 9.35 20.19
C GLY A 3 2.38 8.90 21.28
N GLN A 4 1.90 8.53 22.48
CA GLN A 4 2.71 7.89 23.53
C GLN A 4 2.61 6.36 23.48
N LEU A 5 1.64 5.82 22.74
CA LEU A 5 1.41 4.38 22.57
C LEU A 5 1.95 3.87 21.22
N TRP A 6 1.97 4.74 20.21
CA TRP A 6 2.45 4.43 18.86
C TRP A 6 3.37 5.53 18.34
N ASP A 7 4.39 5.14 17.59
CA ASP A 7 5.19 6.07 16.80
C ASP A 7 4.45 6.45 15.51
N LEU A 8 3.54 7.42 15.64
CA LEU A 8 2.71 7.90 14.51
C LEU A 8 3.57 8.57 13.43
N SER A 9 4.59 9.33 13.83
CA SER A 9 5.53 9.98 12.90
C SER A 9 6.30 8.96 12.06
N GLY A 10 6.91 7.95 12.70
CA GLY A 10 7.64 6.91 12.01
C GLY A 10 6.74 6.06 11.12
N TRP A 11 5.50 5.79 11.55
CA TRP A 11 4.53 5.08 10.71
C TRP A 11 4.14 5.89 9.46
N THR A 12 3.90 7.20 9.63
CA THR A 12 3.61 8.14 8.53
C THR A 12 4.77 8.24 7.55
N GLU A 13 5.99 8.42 8.04
CA GLU A 13 7.18 8.54 7.19
C GLU A 13 7.43 7.26 6.39
N ALA A 14 7.33 6.09 7.04
CA ALA A 14 7.44 4.81 6.37
C ALA A 14 6.35 4.61 5.30
N GLY A 15 5.12 5.02 5.58
CA GLY A 15 4.02 4.97 4.63
C GLY A 15 4.27 5.84 3.39
N HIS A 16 4.74 7.07 3.57
CA HIS A 16 5.09 7.95 2.46
C HIS A 16 6.26 7.43 1.63
N ARG A 17 7.29 6.84 2.26
CA ARG A 17 8.38 6.18 1.53
C ARG A 17 7.87 5.04 0.66
N LEU A 18 6.98 4.19 1.18
CA LEU A 18 6.38 3.09 0.40
C LEU A 18 5.56 3.60 -0.79
N LEU A 19 4.84 4.72 -0.64
CA LEU A 19 4.14 5.36 -1.76
C LEU A 19 5.12 5.87 -2.82
N GLY A 20 6.24 6.48 -2.40
CA GLY A 20 7.33 6.87 -3.29
C GLY A 20 7.96 5.69 -4.01
N ASP A 21 8.24 4.60 -3.29
CA ASP A 21 8.81 3.38 -3.86
C ASP A 21 7.89 2.74 -4.90
N MET A 22 6.58 2.72 -4.65
CA MET A 22 5.59 2.21 -5.61
C MET A 22 5.53 3.07 -6.87
N ALA A 23 5.64 4.39 -6.73
CA ALA A 23 5.68 5.31 -7.87
C ALA A 23 7.00 5.19 -8.67
N ALA A 24 8.11 4.89 -8.00
CA ALA A 24 9.43 4.74 -8.62
C ALA A 24 9.65 3.36 -9.27
N ALA A 25 8.92 2.33 -8.85
CA ALA A 25 9.07 0.98 -9.38
C ALA A 25 8.67 0.89 -10.87
N THR A 26 9.63 0.59 -11.73
CA THR A 26 9.46 0.61 -13.20
C THR A 26 8.96 -0.71 -13.79
N ASP A 27 9.00 -1.80 -13.02
CA ASP A 27 8.64 -3.14 -13.48
C ASP A 27 7.70 -3.87 -12.50
N MET A 28 7.12 -4.98 -12.97
CA MET A 28 6.15 -5.73 -12.16
C MET A 28 6.80 -6.42 -10.94
N PRO A 29 7.99 -7.04 -11.04
CA PRO A 29 8.68 -7.59 -9.86
C PRO A 29 8.94 -6.53 -8.78
N GLY A 30 9.40 -5.34 -9.14
CA GLY A 30 9.60 -4.23 -8.20
C GLY A 30 8.30 -3.81 -7.54
N ARG A 31 7.23 -3.60 -8.33
CA ARG A 31 5.91 -3.26 -7.79
C ARG A 31 5.36 -4.33 -6.85
N PHE A 32 5.60 -5.61 -7.13
CA PHE A 32 5.19 -6.71 -6.24
C PHE A 32 5.89 -6.65 -4.87
N VAL A 33 7.20 -6.40 -4.84
CA VAL A 33 7.96 -6.27 -3.59
C VAL A 33 7.43 -5.12 -2.74
N VAL A 34 7.17 -3.97 -3.35
CA VAL A 34 6.62 -2.80 -2.65
C VAL A 34 5.19 -3.08 -2.17
N ALA A 35 4.33 -3.71 -2.98
CA ALA A 35 2.98 -4.09 -2.56
C ALA A 35 3.00 -5.03 -1.33
N ALA A 36 3.91 -6.00 -1.30
CA ALA A 36 4.08 -6.88 -0.13
C ALA A 36 4.61 -6.12 1.11
N ALA A 37 5.42 -5.08 0.92
CA ALA A 37 5.81 -4.19 2.01
C ALA A 37 4.65 -3.33 2.53
N MET A 38 3.80 -2.82 1.63
CA MET A 38 2.57 -2.10 2.00
C MET A 38 1.63 -2.98 2.83
N VAL A 39 1.42 -4.25 2.45
CA VAL A 39 0.60 -5.18 3.25
C VAL A 39 1.17 -5.34 4.66
N ARG A 40 2.47 -5.58 4.80
CA ARG A 40 3.12 -5.71 6.11
C ARG A 40 3.00 -4.44 6.95
N HIS A 41 3.13 -3.27 6.33
CA HIS A 41 2.97 -1.98 7.01
C HIS A 41 1.52 -1.71 7.45
N LEU A 42 0.54 -2.08 6.63
CA LEU A 42 -0.88 -1.98 6.97
C LEU A 42 -1.29 -2.92 8.10
N LEU A 43 -0.63 -4.08 8.25
CA LEU A 43 -0.85 -4.98 9.38
C LEU A 43 -0.43 -4.37 10.72
N THR A 44 0.37 -3.30 10.72
CA THR A 44 0.76 -2.56 11.92
C THR A 44 0.06 -1.19 12.03
N ASP A 45 -0.97 -0.93 11.22
CA ASP A 45 -1.75 0.31 11.29
C ASP A 45 -2.49 0.37 12.66
N PRO A 46 -2.31 1.44 13.46
CA PRO A 46 -2.94 1.57 14.77
C PRO A 46 -4.47 1.73 14.73
N MET A 47 -5.10 1.87 13.55
CA MET A 47 -6.56 1.96 13.41
C MET A 47 -7.18 3.05 14.29
N LEU A 48 -6.52 4.20 14.35
CA LEU A 48 -7.00 5.35 15.11
C LEU A 48 -8.31 5.88 14.51
N PRO A 49 -9.23 6.36 15.36
CA PRO A 49 -10.42 7.08 14.89
C PRO A 49 -10.02 8.40 14.21
N ALA A 50 -10.89 8.92 13.34
CA ALA A 50 -10.57 10.02 12.43
C ALA A 50 -10.10 11.29 13.15
N GLU A 51 -10.64 11.56 14.34
CA GLU A 51 -10.31 12.73 15.16
C GLU A 51 -8.88 12.71 15.71
N LEU A 52 -8.22 11.55 15.68
CA LEU A 52 -6.86 11.34 16.18
C LEU A 52 -5.84 11.14 15.06
N LEU A 53 -6.28 11.14 13.79
CA LEU A 53 -5.38 11.00 12.65
C LEU A 53 -4.65 12.32 12.36
N PRO A 54 -3.32 12.29 12.17
CA PRO A 54 -2.60 13.39 11.54
C PRO A 54 -3.20 13.72 10.17
N ALA A 55 -3.14 14.99 9.76
CA ALA A 55 -3.71 15.44 8.49
C ALA A 55 -3.05 14.77 7.27
N ASP A 56 -1.78 14.38 7.39
CA ASP A 56 -0.96 13.74 6.37
C ASP A 56 -0.93 12.21 6.51
N TRP A 57 -1.89 11.59 7.21
CA TRP A 57 -1.88 10.16 7.44
C TRP A 57 -1.95 9.35 6.12
N PRO A 58 -0.96 8.50 5.80
CA PRO A 58 -0.85 7.89 4.48
C PRO A 58 -1.75 6.66 4.29
N GLY A 59 -2.53 6.28 5.31
CA GLY A 59 -3.28 5.02 5.33
C GLY A 59 -4.26 4.84 4.16
N ALA A 60 -4.95 5.90 3.73
CA ALA A 60 -5.85 5.82 2.59
C ALA A 60 -5.08 5.63 1.27
N GLY A 61 -3.98 6.37 1.09
CA GLY A 61 -3.11 6.26 -0.08
C GLY A 61 -2.48 4.86 -0.22
N LEU A 62 -2.01 4.28 0.89
CA LEU A 62 -1.45 2.93 0.92
C LEU A 62 -2.47 1.87 0.48
N ARG A 63 -3.71 1.95 1.00
CA ARG A 63 -4.78 1.02 0.61
C ARG A 63 -5.14 1.17 -0.87
N ALA A 64 -5.23 2.39 -1.37
CA ALA A 64 -5.50 2.65 -2.78
C ALA A 64 -4.40 2.08 -3.69
N ALA A 65 -3.12 2.35 -3.38
CA ALA A 65 -1.98 1.86 -4.16
C ALA A 65 -1.90 0.33 -4.19
N TYR A 66 -2.19 -0.34 -3.05
CA TYR A 66 -2.28 -1.79 -3.00
C TYR A 66 -3.45 -2.33 -3.85
N HIS A 67 -4.63 -1.70 -3.78
CA HIS A 67 -5.78 -2.09 -4.59
C HIS A 67 -5.51 -1.93 -6.08
N ASP A 68 -4.87 -0.83 -6.51
CA ASP A 68 -4.48 -0.63 -7.91
C ASP A 68 -3.54 -1.72 -8.41
N PHE A 69 -2.57 -2.11 -7.57
CA PHE A 69 -1.69 -3.25 -7.86
C PHE A 69 -2.48 -4.56 -7.99
N ALA A 70 -3.38 -4.87 -7.05
CA ALA A 70 -4.20 -6.08 -7.07
C ALA A 70 -5.11 -6.14 -8.33
N THR A 71 -5.71 -5.01 -8.71
CA THR A 71 -6.49 -4.89 -9.94
C THR A 71 -5.64 -5.14 -11.18
N ALA A 72 -4.43 -4.60 -11.24
CA ALA A 72 -3.51 -4.84 -12.36
C ALA A 72 -3.13 -6.33 -12.48
N MET A 73 -2.92 -7.01 -11.36
CA MET A 73 -2.62 -8.45 -11.34
C MET A 73 -3.82 -9.30 -11.79
N ALA A 74 -5.03 -8.96 -11.34
CA ALA A 74 -6.26 -9.64 -11.79
C ALA A 74 -6.44 -9.51 -13.32
N LYS A 75 -6.29 -8.30 -13.86
CA LYS A 75 -6.38 -8.06 -15.32
C LYS A 75 -5.38 -8.89 -16.12
N ARG A 76 -4.15 -9.06 -15.62
CA ARG A 76 -3.12 -9.87 -16.29
C ARG A 76 -3.47 -11.34 -16.32
N ARG A 77 -3.96 -11.89 -15.19
CA ARG A 77 -4.42 -13.27 -15.12
C ARG A 77 -5.55 -13.51 -16.12
N ASP A 78 -6.55 -12.63 -16.15
CA ASP A 78 -7.72 -12.77 -17.02
C ASP A 78 -7.33 -12.72 -18.52
N ALA A 79 -6.34 -11.89 -18.87
CA ALA A 79 -5.80 -11.82 -20.23
C ALA A 79 -5.10 -13.12 -20.67
N THR A 80 -4.34 -13.75 -19.76
CA THR A 80 -3.72 -15.06 -20.02
C THR A 80 -4.78 -16.14 -20.23
N GLN A 81 -5.84 -16.16 -19.41
CA GLN A 81 -6.92 -17.15 -19.55
C GLN A 81 -7.68 -17.03 -20.87
N LEU A 82 -7.85 -15.81 -21.41
CA LEU A 82 -8.50 -15.61 -22.71
C LEU A 82 -7.67 -16.18 -23.88
N LEU A 83 -6.33 -16.07 -23.79
CA LEU A 83 -5.40 -16.61 -24.79
C LEU A 83 -5.37 -18.15 -24.80
N GLU A 84 -5.61 -18.81 -23.67
CA GLU A 84 -5.65 -20.28 -23.58
C GLU A 84 -6.94 -20.89 -24.17
N VAL A 85 -7.99 -20.08 -24.33
CA VAL A 85 -9.31 -20.54 -24.81
C VAL A 85 -9.50 -20.33 -26.33
N THR A 86 -8.59 -19.61 -26.99
CA THR A 86 -8.64 -19.32 -28.44
C THR A 86 -7.67 -20.19 -29.21
#